data_AF-A0A969GNH3-F1
#
_entry.id   AF-A0A969GNH3-F1
#
_cell.length_a   1.000
_cell.length_b   1.000
_cell.length_c   1.000
_cell.angle_alpha   90.00
_cell.angle_beta   90.00
_cell.angle_gamma   90.00
#
_symmetry.space_group_name_H-M   'P 1'
#
loop_
_entity.id
_entity.type
_entity.pdbx_description
1 polymer ?
#
loop_
_entity_poly.entity_id
_entity_poly.type
_entity_poly.pdbx_seq_one_letter_code
_entity_poly.pdbx_strand_id
1 'polypeptide(L)'
;LSSPNTALVAADGEGSQNFDHADLQYVGVSTDYSALRKADGASNALSDSTIFFGIATHGVWSTPNEVEFDIFIDTDEDGQADYKLFNSDRVGFQPSSTQVSDAFVTVLEDLKTGGFTSQEFLNFYSAHARSTAIYNSNVMVLPIEAAALGLGANNTDFDYYVESYSHDLSSSGITAPPVERTRWFAYDITRPGLDVAGGASGAPIYDDLDGAVVEIGYTVADYQRANARGLLIFHHHNVSDRRAEVVPVISQWPYRLFAPFIIK
;
A
#
# COMPACT_ATOMS: atom_id res chain seq x y z
N LEU A 1 -7.10 6.03 0.76
CA LEU A 1 -8.58 5.85 0.77
C LEU A 1 -9.06 5.61 2.20
N SER A 2 -10.30 5.97 2.52
CA SER A 2 -11.05 5.41 3.66
C SER A 2 -12.36 4.84 3.11
N SER A 3 -12.71 3.61 3.48
CA SER A 3 -13.95 2.95 3.04
C SER A 3 -14.90 2.68 4.23
N PRO A 4 -16.22 2.81 4.05
CA PRO A 4 -17.21 2.44 5.05
C PRO A 4 -17.32 0.92 5.20
N ASN A 5 -17.43 0.44 6.44
CA ASN A 5 -17.69 -0.97 6.70
C ASN A 5 -19.03 -1.37 6.06
N THR A 6 -18.98 -2.24 5.06
CA THR A 6 -20.15 -2.61 4.24
C THR A 6 -20.23 -4.12 4.12
N ALA A 7 -21.19 -4.73 4.81
CA ALA A 7 -21.39 -6.16 4.73
C ALA A 7 -21.86 -6.59 3.32
N LEU A 8 -21.27 -7.66 2.79
CA LEU A 8 -21.76 -8.30 1.58
C LEU A 8 -23.07 -9.03 1.87
N VAL A 9 -24.03 -8.88 0.97
CA VAL A 9 -25.25 -9.69 1.01
C VAL A 9 -24.91 -11.05 0.39
N ALA A 10 -25.04 -12.12 1.18
CA ALA A 10 -24.75 -13.47 0.69
C ALA A 10 -25.69 -13.83 -0.47
N ALA A 11 -25.15 -14.51 -1.49
CA ALA A 11 -25.90 -14.87 -2.70
C ALA A 11 -27.04 -15.87 -2.45
N ASP A 12 -27.07 -16.53 -1.29
CA ASP A 12 -28.06 -17.51 -0.86
C ASP A 12 -29.23 -16.92 -0.05
N GLY A 13 -29.22 -15.62 0.23
CA GLY A 13 -30.27 -14.94 1.00
C GLY A 13 -30.24 -15.22 2.50
N GLU A 14 -29.21 -15.90 3.03
CA GLU A 14 -29.01 -16.08 4.46
C GLU A 14 -28.17 -14.93 5.05
N GLY A 15 -28.83 -13.82 5.38
CA GLY A 15 -28.21 -12.71 6.13
C GLY A 15 -27.04 -12.02 5.41
N SER A 16 -26.55 -10.93 5.98
CA SER A 16 -25.28 -10.33 5.55
C SER A 16 -24.14 -11.11 6.19
N GLN A 17 -23.30 -11.75 5.38
CA GLN A 17 -22.04 -12.31 5.85
C GLN A 17 -21.04 -11.16 5.95
N ASN A 18 -20.48 -10.93 7.13
CA ASN A 18 -19.53 -9.84 7.33
C ASN A 18 -18.11 -10.34 7.14
N PHE A 19 -17.47 -9.96 6.04
CA PHE A 19 -16.08 -10.28 5.73
C PHE A 19 -15.16 -9.15 6.17
N ASP A 20 -15.33 -8.67 7.41
CA ASP A 20 -14.62 -7.50 7.95
C ASP A 20 -13.10 -7.63 7.78
N HIS A 21 -12.56 -8.85 7.87
CA HIS A 21 -11.13 -9.14 7.69
C HIS A 21 -10.60 -8.83 6.29
N ALA A 22 -11.47 -8.82 5.29
CA ALA A 22 -11.18 -8.43 3.91
C ALA A 22 -11.92 -7.15 3.47
N ASP A 23 -12.76 -6.55 4.30
CA ASP A 23 -13.43 -5.27 4.02
C ASP A 23 -12.43 -4.11 4.24
N LEU A 24 -12.15 -3.32 3.20
CA LEU A 24 -11.08 -2.34 3.26
C LEU A 24 -11.46 -1.20 4.20
N GLN A 25 -10.58 -0.85 5.12
CA GLN A 25 -10.70 0.34 5.95
C GLN A 25 -9.88 1.48 5.36
N TYR A 26 -8.60 1.23 5.05
CA TYR A 26 -7.69 2.21 4.48
C TYR A 26 -6.76 1.58 3.43
N VAL A 27 -6.43 2.38 2.42
CA VAL A 27 -5.37 2.09 1.44
C VAL A 27 -4.45 3.31 1.35
N GLY A 28 -3.14 3.09 1.40
CA GLY A 28 -2.10 4.09 1.21
C GLY A 28 -1.01 3.61 0.26
N VAL A 29 -0.25 4.55 -0.29
CA VAL A 29 0.93 4.27 -1.12
C VAL A 29 2.04 5.23 -0.72
N SER A 30 3.28 4.74 -0.75
CA SER A 30 4.48 5.52 -0.45
C SER A 30 5.70 4.97 -1.19
N THR A 31 6.84 5.64 -1.08
CA THR A 31 8.12 5.22 -1.69
C THR A 31 9.32 5.71 -0.89
N ASP A 32 10.46 5.03 -1.03
CA ASP A 32 11.75 5.46 -0.50
C ASP A 32 12.60 6.26 -1.50
N TYR A 33 12.06 6.56 -2.69
CA TYR A 33 12.74 7.28 -3.78
C TYR A 33 13.47 8.55 -3.32
N SER A 34 12.88 9.33 -2.42
CA SER A 34 13.45 10.58 -1.91
C SER A 34 14.79 10.38 -1.20
N ALA A 35 14.96 9.24 -0.52
CA ALA A 35 16.17 8.87 0.21
C ALA A 35 17.25 8.40 -0.75
N LEU A 36 16.90 7.56 -1.73
CA LEU A 36 17.82 7.07 -2.76
C LEU A 36 18.32 8.19 -3.66
N ARG A 37 17.48 9.18 -3.98
CA ARG A 37 17.89 10.37 -4.73
C ARG A 37 18.96 11.20 -4.00
N LYS A 38 18.90 11.23 -2.65
CA LYS A 38 19.89 11.96 -1.83
C LYS A 38 21.21 11.18 -1.66
N ALA A 39 21.21 9.88 -1.91
CA ALA A 39 22.30 9.00 -1.51
C ALA A 39 23.60 9.17 -2.31
N ASP A 40 23.60 9.48 -3.62
CA ASP A 40 24.88 9.73 -4.35
C ASP A 40 24.76 10.34 -5.77
N GLY A 41 23.62 10.91 -6.19
CA GLY A 41 23.47 11.29 -7.60
C GLY A 41 23.38 10.10 -8.57
N ALA A 42 23.01 8.92 -8.06
CA ALA A 42 22.70 7.72 -8.82
C ALA A 42 21.72 8.04 -9.95
N SER A 43 22.15 7.74 -11.17
CA SER A 43 21.35 7.86 -12.38
C SER A 43 20.10 6.97 -12.39
N ASN A 44 19.97 6.06 -11.41
CA ASN A 44 18.96 5.01 -11.37
C ASN A 44 18.11 5.03 -10.07
N ALA A 45 18.18 6.07 -9.25
CA ALA A 45 17.46 6.13 -7.97
C ALA A 45 15.95 5.84 -8.05
N LEU A 46 15.31 6.11 -9.20
CA LEU A 46 13.91 5.78 -9.41
C LEU A 46 13.70 4.29 -9.64
N SER A 47 14.42 3.67 -10.56
CA SER A 47 14.30 2.22 -10.80
C SER A 47 14.70 1.40 -9.57
N ASP A 48 15.65 1.91 -8.78
CA ASP A 48 16.15 1.27 -7.57
C ASP A 48 15.22 1.50 -6.36
N SER A 49 14.19 2.35 -6.49
CA SER A 49 13.25 2.64 -5.41
C SER A 49 12.22 1.54 -5.23
N THR A 50 11.74 1.43 -4.00
CA THR A 50 10.63 0.56 -3.63
C THR A 50 9.37 1.39 -3.41
N ILE A 51 8.25 0.87 -3.87
CA ILE A 51 6.91 1.38 -3.63
C ILE A 51 6.24 0.51 -2.58
N PHE A 52 5.57 1.13 -1.63
CA PHE A 52 4.93 0.45 -0.49
C PHE A 52 3.44 0.71 -0.53
N PHE A 53 2.65 -0.31 -0.85
CA PHE A 53 1.20 -0.24 -0.72
C PHE A 53 0.80 -0.70 0.68
N GLY A 54 0.17 0.18 1.44
CA GLY A 54 -0.35 -0.13 2.76
C GLY A 54 -1.85 -0.43 2.71
N ILE A 55 -2.26 -1.52 3.36
CA ILE A 55 -3.65 -1.96 3.44
C ILE A 55 -4.05 -2.12 4.90
N ALA A 56 -5.22 -1.60 5.26
CA ALA A 56 -5.90 -1.87 6.52
C ALA A 56 -7.34 -2.33 6.25
N THR A 57 -7.85 -3.27 7.05
CA THR A 57 -9.23 -3.76 6.98
C THR A 57 -9.99 -3.50 8.28
N HIS A 58 -11.32 -3.56 8.22
CA HIS A 58 -12.20 -3.29 9.37
C HIS A 58 -12.12 -4.40 10.44
N GLY A 59 -11.76 -5.61 10.04
CA GLY A 59 -11.66 -6.80 10.88
C GLY A 59 -10.27 -7.42 10.84
N VAL A 60 -10.04 -8.35 11.76
CA VAL A 60 -8.75 -9.04 11.89
C VAL A 60 -8.77 -10.32 11.08
N TRP A 61 -7.76 -10.54 10.24
CA TRP A 61 -7.46 -11.86 9.69
C TRP A 61 -6.58 -12.65 10.65
N SER A 62 -6.74 -13.96 10.67
CA SER A 62 -5.89 -14.85 11.48
C SER A 62 -4.51 -15.00 10.85
N THR A 63 -4.47 -15.13 9.52
CA THR A 63 -3.26 -15.31 8.72
C THR A 63 -3.43 -14.63 7.35
N PRO A 64 -2.36 -14.14 6.71
CA PRO A 64 -2.42 -13.66 5.33
C PRO A 64 -2.95 -14.66 4.31
N ASN A 65 -3.01 -15.96 4.62
CA ASN A 65 -3.64 -16.96 3.73
C ASN A 65 -5.18 -16.96 3.79
N GLU A 66 -5.80 -16.15 4.64
CA GLU A 66 -7.27 -16.00 4.74
C GLU A 66 -7.80 -14.89 3.82
N VAL A 67 -6.93 -13.98 3.40
CA VAL A 67 -7.25 -12.78 2.63
C VAL A 67 -6.32 -12.62 1.44
N GLU A 68 -6.83 -12.10 0.34
CA GLU A 68 -6.00 -11.73 -0.82
C GLU A 68 -6.33 -10.28 -1.19
N PHE A 69 -5.30 -9.47 -1.37
CA PHE A 69 -5.40 -8.08 -1.79
C PHE A 69 -4.72 -7.92 -3.14
N ASP A 70 -5.53 -7.73 -4.17
CA ASP A 70 -5.06 -7.52 -5.53
C ASP A 70 -4.94 -6.03 -5.82
N ILE A 71 -3.71 -5.56 -6.04
CA ILE A 71 -3.41 -4.20 -6.47
C ILE A 71 -3.15 -4.26 -7.97
N PHE A 72 -4.13 -3.80 -8.74
CA PHE A 72 -4.03 -3.70 -10.19
C PHE A 72 -3.35 -2.39 -10.56
N ILE A 73 -2.31 -2.47 -11.38
CA ILE A 73 -1.42 -1.35 -11.70
C ILE A 73 -1.37 -1.19 -13.22
N ASP A 74 -1.70 0.02 -13.69
CA ASP A 74 -1.63 0.48 -15.07
C ASP A 74 -0.43 1.42 -15.20
N THR A 75 0.60 0.97 -15.91
CA THR A 75 1.89 1.68 -16.02
C THR A 75 2.00 2.53 -17.27
N ASP A 76 1.10 2.37 -18.24
CA ASP A 76 1.04 3.20 -19.44
C ASP A 76 -0.19 4.14 -19.49
N GLU A 77 -1.00 4.11 -18.42
CA GLU A 77 -2.16 4.96 -18.16
C GLU A 77 -3.22 4.87 -19.27
N ASP A 78 -3.34 3.70 -19.92
CA ASP A 78 -4.31 3.44 -20.99
C ASP A 78 -5.72 3.08 -20.49
N GLY A 79 -5.89 2.95 -19.17
CA GLY A 79 -7.12 2.57 -18.49
C GLY A 79 -7.27 1.07 -18.24
N GLN A 80 -6.25 0.26 -18.55
CA GLN A 80 -6.18 -1.17 -18.26
C GLN A 80 -4.93 -1.50 -17.45
N ALA A 81 -5.10 -2.34 -16.43
CA ALA A 81 -3.96 -2.77 -15.63
C ALA A 81 -3.00 -3.66 -16.46
N ASP A 82 -1.71 -3.34 -16.38
CA ASP A 82 -0.61 -4.13 -16.92
C ASP A 82 -0.15 -5.22 -15.95
N TYR A 83 -0.24 -4.92 -14.66
CA TYR A 83 0.25 -5.77 -13.58
C TYR A 83 -0.79 -5.95 -12.49
N LYS A 84 -0.65 -7.06 -11.76
CA LYS A 84 -1.36 -7.33 -10.51
C LYS A 84 -0.38 -7.71 -9.42
N LEU A 85 -0.37 -6.94 -8.34
CA LEU A 85 0.47 -7.18 -7.16
C LEU A 85 -0.40 -7.71 -6.03
N PHE A 86 -0.05 -8.86 -5.44
CA PHE A 86 -0.86 -9.50 -4.41
C PHE A 86 -0.03 -10.16 -3.32
N ASN A 87 -0.65 -10.38 -2.15
CA ASN A 87 -0.03 -11.11 -1.05
C ASN A 87 -0.16 -12.62 -1.23
N SER A 88 0.90 -13.37 -0.95
CA SER A 88 0.89 -14.83 -0.97
C SER A 88 1.94 -15.38 0.00
N ASP A 89 1.88 -16.68 0.30
CA ASP A 89 3.06 -17.37 0.79
C ASP A 89 4.08 -17.66 -0.33
N ARG A 90 5.34 -17.85 0.05
CA ARG A 90 6.50 -17.98 -0.84
C ARG A 90 6.46 -19.18 -1.79
N VAL A 91 5.59 -20.16 -1.57
CA VAL A 91 5.47 -21.36 -2.43
C VAL A 91 4.06 -21.56 -2.98
N GLY A 92 3.05 -20.90 -2.41
CA GLY A 92 1.64 -21.05 -2.77
C GLY A 92 1.23 -20.35 -4.06
N PHE A 93 1.92 -19.27 -4.46
CA PHE A 93 1.54 -18.49 -5.66
C PHE A 93 1.78 -19.20 -6.99
N GLN A 94 2.55 -20.29 -6.99
CA GLN A 94 2.85 -21.03 -8.21
C GLN A 94 1.60 -21.79 -8.68
N PRO A 95 1.23 -21.69 -9.97
CA PRO A 95 0.12 -22.47 -10.52
C PRO A 95 0.32 -23.96 -10.22
N SER A 96 -0.71 -24.62 -9.69
CA SER A 96 -0.71 -26.04 -9.25
C SER A 96 0.11 -26.39 -8.02
N SER A 97 0.68 -25.42 -7.31
CA SER A 97 1.30 -25.68 -6.02
C SER A 97 0.23 -26.10 -5.00
N THR A 98 0.50 -27.19 -4.29
CA THR A 98 -0.24 -27.58 -3.08
C THR A 98 0.61 -27.38 -1.83
N GLN A 99 1.76 -26.72 -1.99
CA GLN A 99 2.66 -26.42 -0.88
C GLN A 99 2.21 -25.13 -0.22
N VAL A 100 2.39 -25.07 1.09
CA VAL A 100 2.13 -23.87 1.88
C VAL A 100 3.38 -23.53 2.68
N SER A 101 3.57 -22.25 2.93
CA SER A 101 4.66 -21.71 3.72
C SER A 101 4.13 -20.65 4.67
N ASP A 102 4.80 -20.52 5.82
CA ASP A 102 4.55 -19.46 6.81
C ASP A 102 5.44 -18.22 6.56
N ALA A 103 6.10 -18.18 5.39
CA ALA A 103 6.87 -17.04 4.91
C ALA A 103 6.08 -16.34 3.80
N PHE A 104 5.58 -15.14 4.10
CA PHE A 104 4.75 -14.37 3.20
C PHE A 104 5.54 -13.34 2.41
N VAL A 105 5.18 -13.21 1.15
CA VAL A 105 5.80 -12.32 0.17
C VAL A 105 4.73 -11.59 -0.61
N THR A 106 5.15 -10.54 -1.29
CA THR A 106 4.36 -9.93 -2.35
C THR A 106 4.72 -10.61 -3.68
N VAL A 107 3.73 -10.81 -4.54
CA VAL A 107 3.90 -11.45 -5.85
C VAL A 107 3.37 -10.51 -6.91
N LEU A 108 4.15 -10.31 -7.96
CA LEU A 108 3.76 -9.56 -9.14
C LEU A 108 3.38 -10.53 -10.26
N GLU A 109 2.18 -10.39 -10.79
CA GLU A 109 1.73 -10.99 -12.03
C GLU A 109 1.80 -9.96 -13.15
N ASP A 110 2.47 -10.30 -14.25
CA ASP A 110 2.37 -9.58 -15.52
C ASP A 110 1.12 -10.07 -16.26
N LEU A 111 0.12 -9.19 -16.41
CA LEU A 111 -1.19 -9.56 -16.96
C LEU A 111 -1.16 -9.78 -18.48
N LYS A 112 -0.11 -9.34 -19.17
CA LYS A 112 0.09 -9.57 -20.61
C LYS A 112 0.60 -11.00 -20.86
N THR A 113 1.45 -11.51 -19.97
CA THR A 113 2.14 -12.80 -20.13
C THR A 113 1.61 -13.90 -19.20
N GLY A 114 0.93 -13.54 -18.11
CA GLY A 114 0.54 -14.44 -17.01
C GLY A 114 1.73 -14.89 -16.14
N GLY A 115 2.86 -14.18 -16.22
CA GLY A 115 4.09 -14.54 -15.51
C GLY A 115 4.09 -14.03 -14.07
N PHE A 116 4.43 -14.91 -13.11
CA PHE A 116 4.55 -14.55 -11.70
C PHE A 116 6.01 -14.36 -11.28
N THR A 117 6.28 -13.28 -10.54
CA THR A 117 7.58 -13.01 -9.93
C THR A 117 7.40 -12.65 -8.45
N SER A 118 8.05 -13.41 -7.57
CA SER A 118 8.12 -13.06 -6.15
C SER A 118 8.93 -11.78 -5.96
N GLN A 119 8.42 -10.90 -5.11
CA GLN A 119 9.05 -9.65 -4.70
C GLN A 119 9.56 -9.80 -3.26
N GLU A 120 9.53 -8.71 -2.50
CA GLU A 120 9.92 -8.64 -1.10
C GLU A 120 8.90 -9.30 -0.14
N PHE A 121 9.33 -9.52 1.11
CA PHE A 121 8.46 -10.00 2.17
C PHE A 121 7.28 -9.05 2.42
N LEU A 122 6.13 -9.58 2.84
CA LEU A 122 5.07 -8.73 3.39
C LEU A 122 5.63 -7.95 4.59
N ASN A 123 5.27 -6.67 4.69
CA ASN A 123 5.87 -5.73 5.64
C ASN A 123 7.39 -5.55 5.49
N PHE A 124 7.94 -5.85 4.30
CA PHE A 124 9.33 -5.65 3.85
C PHE A 124 10.42 -6.44 4.60
N TYR A 125 10.15 -6.90 5.82
CA TYR A 125 11.10 -7.65 6.63
C TYR A 125 10.75 -9.14 6.68
N SER A 126 11.78 -9.97 6.53
CA SER A 126 11.68 -11.38 6.92
C SER A 126 11.43 -11.50 8.44
N ALA A 127 10.77 -12.58 8.85
CA ALA A 127 10.54 -12.89 10.26
C ALA A 127 11.85 -13.05 11.07
N HIS A 128 12.97 -13.36 10.42
CA HIS A 128 14.29 -13.39 11.07
C HIS A 128 14.83 -12.00 11.36
N ALA A 129 14.61 -11.04 10.45
CA ALA A 129 15.13 -9.69 10.58
C ALA A 129 14.33 -8.85 11.58
N ARG A 130 13.00 -8.93 11.52
CA ARG A 130 12.11 -8.16 12.40
C ARG A 130 10.72 -8.79 12.49
N SER A 131 10.14 -8.78 13.69
CA SER A 131 8.71 -9.09 13.84
C SER A 131 7.89 -7.91 13.32
N THR A 132 6.89 -8.19 12.47
CA THR A 132 5.93 -7.20 11.95
C THR A 132 4.49 -7.56 12.31
N ALA A 133 4.30 -8.53 13.21
CA ALA A 133 3.01 -8.98 13.73
C ALA A 133 1.95 -9.25 12.64
N ILE A 134 2.33 -9.94 11.55
CA ILE A 134 1.45 -10.16 10.38
C ILE A 134 0.27 -11.10 10.65
N TYR A 135 0.38 -11.98 11.67
CA TYR A 135 -0.70 -12.85 12.13
C TYR A 135 -1.63 -12.14 13.11
N ASN A 136 -2.92 -12.52 13.11
CA ASN A 136 -3.95 -11.84 13.91
C ASN A 136 -3.91 -10.32 13.73
N SER A 137 -3.70 -9.88 12.49
CA SER A 137 -3.55 -8.48 12.11
C SER A 137 -4.74 -8.01 11.28
N ASN A 138 -4.83 -6.70 11.11
CA ASN A 138 -5.72 -6.04 10.15
C ASN A 138 -4.97 -5.00 9.33
N VAL A 139 -3.63 -5.02 9.37
CA VAL A 139 -2.75 -4.15 8.58
C VAL A 139 -1.61 -4.95 7.95
N MET A 140 -1.29 -4.63 6.69
CA MET A 140 -0.12 -5.15 5.99
C MET A 140 0.41 -4.17 4.94
N VAL A 141 1.67 -4.36 4.55
CA VAL A 141 2.33 -3.60 3.48
C VAL A 141 2.82 -4.56 2.40
N LEU A 142 2.50 -4.24 1.15
CA LEU A 142 2.88 -4.95 -0.07
C LEU A 142 3.95 -4.13 -0.80
N PRO A 143 5.25 -4.42 -0.59
CA PRO A 143 6.34 -3.78 -1.31
C PRO A 143 6.50 -4.30 -2.74
N ILE A 144 6.88 -3.40 -3.67
CA ILE A 144 7.25 -3.71 -5.05
C ILE A 144 8.39 -2.79 -5.51
N GLU A 145 9.39 -3.34 -6.19
CA GLU A 145 10.45 -2.54 -6.82
C GLU A 145 9.91 -1.76 -8.02
N ALA A 146 10.26 -0.48 -8.15
CA ALA A 146 9.82 0.34 -9.27
C ALA A 146 10.29 -0.23 -10.62
N ALA A 147 11.50 -0.80 -10.68
CA ALA A 147 12.02 -1.47 -11.88
C ALA A 147 11.16 -2.66 -12.32
N ALA A 148 10.52 -3.39 -11.40
CA ALA A 148 9.68 -4.53 -11.72
C ALA A 148 8.39 -4.12 -12.46
N LEU A 149 7.97 -2.85 -12.31
CA LEU A 149 6.87 -2.23 -13.04
C LEU A 149 7.35 -1.50 -14.32
N GLY A 150 8.63 -1.59 -14.67
CA GLY A 150 9.20 -0.86 -15.80
C GLY A 150 9.33 0.66 -15.57
N LEU A 151 9.18 1.12 -14.32
CA LEU A 151 9.30 2.54 -13.98
C LEU A 151 10.77 2.98 -13.94
N GLY A 152 11.01 4.21 -14.37
CA GLY A 152 12.35 4.75 -14.59
C GLY A 152 12.33 6.23 -14.92
N ALA A 153 13.46 6.79 -15.35
CA ALA A 153 13.57 8.22 -15.65
C ALA A 153 12.59 8.71 -16.75
N ASN A 154 12.05 7.81 -17.57
CA ASN A 154 11.11 8.13 -18.65
C ASN A 154 9.64 7.78 -18.33
N ASN A 155 9.38 7.11 -17.21
CA ASN A 155 8.04 6.74 -16.75
C ASN A 155 8.04 6.70 -15.22
N THR A 156 7.38 7.66 -14.58
CA THR A 156 7.55 7.95 -13.16
C THR A 156 6.30 7.72 -12.33
N ASP A 157 5.20 7.47 -13.01
CA ASP A 157 3.84 7.43 -12.52
C ASP A 157 3.10 6.20 -13.03
N PHE A 158 1.99 5.91 -12.37
CA PHE A 158 1.08 4.84 -12.71
C PHE A 158 -0.29 5.12 -12.09
N ASP A 159 -1.31 4.51 -12.69
CA ASP A 159 -2.65 4.42 -12.11
C ASP A 159 -2.82 3.05 -11.43
N TYR A 160 -3.57 2.99 -10.33
CA TYR A 160 -3.85 1.73 -9.65
C TYR A 160 -5.21 1.70 -8.97
N TYR A 161 -5.74 0.49 -8.76
CA TYR A 161 -6.84 0.24 -7.83
C TYR A 161 -6.60 -1.04 -7.06
N VAL A 162 -7.29 -1.15 -5.93
CA VAL A 162 -7.23 -2.31 -5.03
C VAL A 162 -8.56 -3.04 -5.01
N GLU A 163 -8.48 -4.36 -5.06
CA GLU A 163 -9.53 -5.30 -4.72
C GLU A 163 -9.13 -6.12 -3.50
N SER A 164 -10.11 -6.48 -2.68
CA SER A 164 -9.92 -7.38 -1.56
C SER A 164 -10.78 -8.62 -1.71
N TYR A 165 -10.26 -9.74 -1.24
CA TYR A 165 -10.88 -11.05 -1.31
C TYR A 165 -10.75 -11.74 0.04
N SER A 166 -11.78 -12.50 0.40
CA SER A 166 -11.75 -13.44 1.52
C SER A 166 -11.82 -14.86 0.97
N HIS A 167 -10.95 -15.75 1.42
CA HIS A 167 -11.04 -17.16 1.03
C HIS A 167 -12.28 -17.85 1.62
N ASP A 168 -12.91 -17.27 2.65
CA ASP A 168 -14.17 -17.76 3.21
C ASP A 168 -15.37 -17.56 2.27
N LEU A 169 -15.27 -16.62 1.32
CA LEU A 169 -16.28 -16.43 0.27
C LEU A 169 -16.24 -17.51 -0.81
N SER A 170 -15.14 -18.27 -0.89
CA SER A 170 -14.95 -19.28 -1.94
C SER A 170 -15.75 -20.56 -1.66
N SER A 171 -17.08 -20.48 -1.75
CA SER A 171 -17.91 -21.68 -1.67
C SER A 171 -17.94 -22.41 -3.03
N SER A 172 -17.54 -23.69 -3.04
CA SER A 172 -17.91 -24.67 -4.07
C SER A 172 -17.51 -24.36 -5.52
N GLY A 173 -16.27 -23.91 -5.74
CA GLY A 173 -15.65 -23.89 -7.08
C GLY A 173 -16.10 -22.74 -8.01
N ILE A 174 -16.74 -21.72 -7.45
CA ILE A 174 -16.99 -20.44 -8.13
C ILE A 174 -15.93 -19.44 -7.63
N THR A 175 -15.31 -18.69 -8.54
CA THR A 175 -14.47 -17.54 -8.17
C THR A 175 -15.34 -16.53 -7.42
N ALA A 176 -15.04 -16.33 -6.14
CA ALA A 176 -15.75 -15.36 -5.32
C ALA A 176 -15.58 -13.94 -5.93
N PRO A 177 -16.64 -13.10 -5.92
CA PRO A 177 -16.46 -11.69 -6.24
C PRO A 177 -15.56 -11.03 -5.17
N PRO A 178 -14.91 -9.89 -5.49
CA PRO A 178 -14.19 -9.12 -4.49
C PRO A 178 -15.15 -8.66 -3.38
N VAL A 179 -14.64 -8.64 -2.15
CA VAL A 179 -15.29 -8.06 -0.97
C VAL A 179 -15.49 -6.58 -1.17
N GLU A 180 -14.42 -5.89 -1.54
CA GLU A 180 -14.47 -4.49 -1.93
C GLU A 180 -13.56 -4.21 -3.13
N ARG A 181 -13.94 -3.22 -3.93
CA ARG A 181 -13.11 -2.62 -4.96
C ARG A 181 -13.07 -1.11 -4.78
N THR A 182 -11.86 -0.57 -4.80
CA THR A 182 -11.62 0.87 -4.76
C THR A 182 -11.75 1.52 -6.15
N ARG A 183 -11.85 2.84 -6.20
CA ARG A 183 -11.67 3.58 -7.46
C ARG A 183 -10.20 3.56 -7.89
N TRP A 184 -9.93 3.96 -9.14
CA TRP A 184 -8.59 4.29 -9.60
C TRP A 184 -7.96 5.47 -8.82
N PHE A 185 -6.66 5.36 -8.58
CA PHE A 185 -5.79 6.36 -7.99
C PHE A 185 -4.56 6.55 -8.87
N ALA A 186 -4.12 7.80 -9.04
CA ALA A 186 -2.85 8.12 -9.68
C ALA A 186 -1.75 8.27 -8.63
N TYR A 187 -0.55 7.81 -8.93
CA TYR A 187 0.62 7.99 -8.10
C TYR A 187 1.87 8.30 -8.92
N ASP A 188 2.63 9.31 -8.50
CA ASP A 188 3.90 9.73 -9.12
C ASP A 188 5.01 9.57 -8.07
N ILE A 189 5.94 8.65 -8.32
CA ILE A 189 7.05 8.31 -7.41
C ILE A 189 7.92 9.53 -7.12
N THR A 190 8.08 10.40 -8.11
CA THR A 190 8.92 11.60 -7.98
C THR A 190 8.22 12.72 -7.22
N ARG A 191 6.89 12.60 -7.03
CA ARG A 191 6.02 13.60 -6.38
C ARG A 191 4.94 12.93 -5.50
N PRO A 192 5.31 12.15 -4.46
CA PRO A 192 4.41 11.23 -3.74
C PRO A 192 3.37 11.91 -2.81
N GLY A 193 3.28 13.25 -2.84
CA GLY A 193 2.44 14.04 -1.94
C GLY A 193 2.98 14.15 -0.51
N LEU A 194 3.40 13.03 0.08
CA LEU A 194 4.11 12.92 1.36
C LEU A 194 5.35 12.05 1.18
N ASP A 195 6.49 12.54 1.63
CA ASP A 195 7.76 11.83 1.74
C ASP A 195 7.91 11.34 3.18
N VAL A 196 7.70 10.04 3.38
CA VAL A 196 7.74 9.39 4.70
C VAL A 196 8.99 8.55 4.88
N ALA A 197 9.96 8.60 3.94
CA ALA A 197 11.19 7.81 4.01
C ALA A 197 12.14 8.31 5.11
N GLY A 198 11.97 9.56 5.59
CA GLY A 198 12.81 10.15 6.63
C GLY A 198 14.30 10.23 6.23
N GLY A 199 14.61 10.17 4.94
CA GLY A 199 15.99 10.16 4.42
C GLY A 199 16.70 8.80 4.48
N ALA A 200 16.01 7.71 4.84
CA ALA A 200 16.53 6.35 4.79
C ALA A 200 15.87 5.55 3.65
N SER A 201 16.64 4.67 2.99
CA SER A 201 16.12 3.74 1.99
C SER A 201 15.47 2.52 2.65
N GLY A 202 14.56 1.86 1.94
CA GLY A 202 13.75 0.74 2.42
C GLY A 202 12.40 1.18 3.03
N ALA A 203 11.66 0.22 3.58
CA ALA A 203 10.35 0.51 4.15
C ALA A 203 10.42 1.54 5.29
N PRO A 204 9.51 2.53 5.31
CA PRO A 204 9.45 3.58 6.34
C PRO A 204 8.87 3.02 7.66
N ILE A 205 9.59 2.09 8.29
CA ILE A 205 9.20 1.41 9.53
C ILE A 205 10.06 1.92 10.68
N TYR A 206 9.41 2.63 11.59
CA TYR A 206 10.03 3.26 12.76
C TYR A 206 9.78 2.45 14.03
N ASP A 207 10.71 2.49 14.97
CA ASP A 207 10.43 2.03 16.34
C ASP A 207 9.56 3.07 17.05
N ASP A 208 8.45 2.63 17.62
CA ASP A 208 7.57 3.46 18.43
C ASP A 208 8.18 3.66 19.82
N LEU A 209 8.97 4.72 19.96
CA LEU A 209 9.65 5.11 21.19
C LEU A 209 9.03 6.38 21.75
N ASP A 210 8.93 6.47 23.08
CA ASP A 210 8.42 7.66 23.76
C ASP A 210 9.22 8.91 23.36
N GLY A 211 8.52 9.91 22.82
CA GLY A 211 9.11 11.16 22.33
C GLY A 211 9.88 11.07 21.00
N ALA A 212 9.86 9.93 20.30
CA ALA A 212 10.42 9.85 18.95
C ALA A 212 9.67 10.75 17.97
N VAL A 213 10.45 11.36 17.06
CA VAL A 213 9.92 12.23 16.01
C VAL A 213 10.18 11.55 14.67
N VAL A 214 9.11 11.34 13.91
CA VAL A 214 9.20 10.90 12.52
C VAL A 214 9.14 12.13 11.62
N GLU A 215 10.20 12.38 10.87
CA GLU A 215 10.25 13.48 9.92
C GLU A 215 9.50 13.11 8.64
N ILE A 216 8.55 13.96 8.25
CA ILE A 216 7.78 13.82 7.01
C ILE A 216 8.05 15.04 6.14
N GLY A 217 8.48 14.82 4.91
CA GLY A 217 8.66 15.87 3.89
C GLY A 217 7.40 16.04 3.05
N TYR A 218 7.02 17.27 2.72
CA TYR A 218 6.01 17.52 1.69
C TYR A 218 6.09 18.93 1.13
N THR A 219 5.53 19.14 -0.06
CA THR A 219 5.19 20.47 -0.57
C THR A 219 3.68 20.60 -0.70
N VAL A 220 3.14 21.80 -0.53
CA VAL A 220 1.68 22.02 -0.68
C VAL A 220 1.21 21.65 -2.09
N ALA A 221 2.03 21.94 -3.11
CA ALA A 221 1.71 21.64 -4.49
C ALA A 221 1.64 20.14 -4.75
N ASP A 222 2.61 19.36 -4.26
CA ASP A 222 2.63 17.90 -4.44
C ASP A 222 1.53 17.24 -3.63
N TYR A 223 1.28 17.69 -2.39
CA TYR A 223 0.20 17.18 -1.55
C TYR A 223 -1.19 17.36 -2.20
N GLN A 224 -1.42 18.54 -2.80
CA GLN A 224 -2.66 18.84 -3.53
C GLN A 224 -2.75 18.05 -4.84
N ARG A 225 -1.66 17.93 -5.61
CA ARG A 225 -1.60 17.15 -6.86
C ARG A 225 -1.93 15.69 -6.62
N ALA A 226 -1.33 15.09 -5.59
CA ALA A 226 -1.56 13.70 -5.21
C ALA A 226 -2.95 13.45 -4.61
N ASN A 227 -3.74 14.51 -4.36
CA ASN A 227 -5.02 14.43 -3.65
C ASN A 227 -4.88 13.64 -2.33
N ALA A 228 -3.74 13.82 -1.65
CA ALA A 228 -3.39 13.09 -0.44
C ALA A 228 -4.38 13.46 0.68
N ARG A 229 -4.75 12.46 1.48
CA ARG A 229 -5.82 12.59 2.50
C ARG A 229 -5.30 12.64 3.94
N GLY A 230 -3.99 12.51 4.11
CA GLY A 230 -3.33 12.38 5.40
C GLY A 230 -2.20 11.36 5.33
N LEU A 231 -1.49 11.22 6.44
CA LEU A 231 -0.51 10.17 6.65
C LEU A 231 -1.23 8.96 7.25
N LEU A 232 -1.16 7.82 6.57
CA LEU A 232 -1.62 6.54 7.11
C LEU A 232 -0.46 5.89 7.89
N ILE A 233 -0.67 5.59 9.16
CA ILE A 233 0.31 4.97 10.05
C ILE A 233 -0.19 3.58 10.46
N PHE A 234 0.70 2.59 10.39
CA PHE A 234 0.45 1.24 10.88
C PHE A 234 1.21 0.94 12.17
N HIS A 235 0.44 0.77 13.24
CA HIS A 235 0.94 0.38 14.56
C HIS A 235 0.92 -1.15 14.68
N HIS A 236 1.86 -1.82 14.00
CA HIS A 236 1.87 -3.29 13.81
C HIS A 236 1.63 -4.11 15.09
N HIS A 237 2.16 -3.68 16.23
CA HIS A 237 2.09 -4.43 17.49
C HIS A 237 0.96 -3.98 18.43
N ASN A 238 0.07 -3.09 17.97
CA ASN A 238 -1.04 -2.59 18.77
C ASN A 238 -2.25 -3.54 18.73
N VAL A 239 -3.28 -3.23 19.52
CA VAL A 239 -4.59 -3.90 19.45
C VAL A 239 -5.34 -3.54 18.16
N SER A 240 -6.24 -4.40 17.70
CA SER A 240 -6.86 -4.34 16.36
C SER A 240 -7.55 -3.01 16.03
N ASP A 241 -8.23 -2.40 16.99
CA ASP A 241 -8.90 -1.10 16.85
C ASP A 241 -7.92 0.10 16.79
N ARG A 242 -6.62 -0.15 16.96
CA ARG A 242 -5.56 0.88 17.01
C ARG A 242 -4.37 0.58 16.12
N ARG A 243 -4.49 -0.35 15.17
CA ARG A 243 -3.39 -0.66 14.24
C ARG A 243 -3.31 0.30 13.07
N ALA A 244 -4.40 0.95 12.68
CA ALA A 244 -4.40 1.93 11.60
C ALA A 244 -4.81 3.31 12.13
N GLU A 245 -4.04 4.32 11.79
CA GLU A 245 -4.29 5.72 12.15
C GLU A 245 -4.10 6.62 10.93
N VAL A 246 -5.02 7.57 10.73
CA VAL A 246 -4.85 8.63 9.72
C VAL A 246 -4.58 9.94 10.42
N VAL A 247 -3.36 10.46 10.24
CA VAL A 247 -2.97 11.78 10.75
C VAL A 247 -3.22 12.83 9.65
N PRO A 248 -4.10 13.82 9.88
CA PRO A 248 -4.37 14.85 8.89
C PRO A 248 -3.16 15.79 8.75
N VAL A 249 -2.83 16.17 7.51
CA VAL A 249 -1.78 17.16 7.24
C VAL A 249 -2.45 18.52 7.04
N ILE A 250 -2.28 19.39 8.03
CA ILE A 250 -2.90 20.72 8.03
C ILE A 250 -1.82 21.76 7.70
N SER A 251 -1.81 22.26 6.47
CA SER A 251 -0.93 23.37 6.07
C SER A 251 -1.60 24.72 6.33
N GLN A 252 -1.58 25.20 7.58
CA GLN A 252 -1.91 26.60 7.87
C GLN A 252 -0.70 27.48 7.59
N TRP A 253 -0.48 27.89 6.34
CA TRP A 253 0.50 28.93 6.04
C TRP A 253 0.01 30.27 6.59
N PRO A 254 0.73 30.96 7.49
CA PRO A 254 0.38 32.32 7.86
C PRO A 254 0.68 33.22 6.65
N TYR A 255 -0.37 33.63 5.93
CA TYR A 255 -0.25 34.70 4.94
C TYR A 255 0.08 36.00 5.68
N ARG A 256 1.36 36.35 5.79
CA ARG A 256 1.74 37.73 6.13
C ARG A 256 1.71 38.54 4.84
N LEU A 257 0.58 39.20 4.58
CA LEU A 257 0.45 40.19 3.52
C LEU A 257 1.25 41.44 3.93
N PHE A 258 2.50 41.56 3.47
CA PHE A 258 3.24 42.82 3.59
C PHE A 258 2.76 43.78 2.51
N ALA A 259 1.75 44.60 2.83
CA ALA A 259 1.41 45.74 1.99
C ALA A 259 2.56 46.77 2.06
N PRO A 260 3.11 47.25 0.93
CA PRO A 260 4.08 48.33 0.96
C PRO A 260 3.41 49.60 1.51
N PHE A 261 3.95 50.12 2.60
CA PHE A 261 3.50 51.38 3.19
C PHE A 261 4.07 52.53 2.35
N ILE A 262 3.29 53.08 1.42
CA ILE A 262 3.66 54.30 0.69
C ILE A 262 3.17 55.50 1.51
N ILE A 263 4.10 56.18 2.20
CA ILE A 263 3.84 57.48 2.82
C ILE A 263 3.92 58.54 1.71
N LYS A 264 2.88 59.35 1.57
CA LYS A 264 2.85 60.53 0.69
C LYS A 264 3.55 61.72 1.33
#